data_AF-A0A172WJL8-F1
#
_entry.id   AF-A0A172WJL8-F1
#
_cell.length_a   1.000
_cell.length_b   1.000
_cell.length_c   1.000
_cell.angle_alpha   90.00
_cell.angle_beta   90.00
_cell.angle_gamma   90.00
#
_symmetry.space_group_name_H-M   'P 1'
#
loop_
_entity.id
_entity.type
_entity.pdbx_description
1 polymer ?
#
loop_
_entity_poly.entity_id
_entity_poly.type
_entity_poly.pdbx_seq_one_letter_code
_entity_poly.pdbx_strand_id
1 'polypeptide(L)' 'MSFTVSAASTTRVDLIFGAQSELRAQAEVYGMADGNEKFVQDFVKAWDKVMNADRLDIGKPADNFSQKLSA' A
#
# COMPACT_ATOMS: atom_id res chain seq x y z
N MET A 1 36.62 -5.64 19.54
CA MET A 1 36.00 -4.83 18.48
C MET A 1 34.51 -5.10 18.55
N SER A 2 33.78 -4.34 19.38
CA SER A 2 32.39 -4.63 19.71
C SER A 2 31.48 -3.85 18.75
N PHE A 3 30.81 -4.55 17.85
CA PHE A 3 29.69 -4.00 17.09
C PHE A 3 28.49 -3.92 18.03
N THR A 4 28.28 -2.78 18.69
CA THR A 4 26.97 -2.45 19.23
C THR A 4 26.05 -2.17 18.05
N VAL A 5 24.93 -2.89 17.97
CA VAL A 5 23.88 -2.63 16.98
C VAL A 5 23.45 -1.17 17.14
N SER A 6 23.82 -0.33 16.17
CA SER A 6 23.39 1.06 16.15
C SER A 6 21.89 1.08 15.90
N ALA A 7 21.18 1.93 16.63
CA ALA A 7 19.74 2.11 16.64
C ALA A 7 19.09 1.87 15.26
N ALA A 8 17.96 1.16 15.25
CA ALA A 8 17.13 0.96 14.07
C ALA A 8 16.95 2.30 13.33
N SER A 9 17.49 2.37 12.12
CA SER A 9 17.62 3.61 11.37
C SER A 9 16.25 3.96 10.76
N THR A 10 15.47 4.79 11.44
CA THR A 10 14.12 5.20 11.03
C THR A 10 14.16 6.50 10.24
N THR A 11 13.49 6.55 9.08
CA THR A 11 13.41 7.75 8.23
C THR A 11 12.09 8.49 8.41
N ARG A 12 11.97 9.72 7.86
CA ARG A 12 10.71 10.49 7.94
C ARG A 12 9.50 9.76 7.37
N VAL A 13 9.73 8.93 6.35
CA VAL A 13 8.69 8.12 5.71
C VAL A 13 8.16 7.05 6.65
N ASP A 14 8.97 6.55 7.58
CA ASP A 14 8.53 5.58 8.58
C ASP A 14 7.76 6.25 9.73
N LEU A 15 8.17 7.46 10.13
CA LEU A 15 7.56 8.19 11.24
C LEU A 15 6.18 8.77 10.91
N ILE A 16 5.91 9.11 9.64
CA ILE A 16 4.65 9.74 9.24
C ILE A 16 3.44 8.82 9.48
N PHE A 17 3.63 7.50 9.41
CA PHE A 17 2.60 6.51 9.73
C PHE A 17 2.13 6.57 11.19
N GLY A 18 2.94 7.08 12.11
CA GLY A 18 2.56 7.27 13.51
C GLY A 18 2.14 8.69 13.88
N ALA A 19 2.53 9.69 13.07
CA ALA A 19 2.34 11.11 13.36
C ALA A 19 1.08 11.72 12.72
N GLN A 20 0.54 11.10 11.65
CA GLN A 20 -0.69 11.53 10.99
C GLN A 20 -1.85 10.61 11.37
N SER A 21 -2.97 11.18 11.85
CA SER A 21 -4.12 10.43 12.37
C SER A 21 -4.69 9.40 11.40
N GLU A 22 -4.79 9.74 10.12
CA GLU A 22 -5.31 8.85 9.07
C GLU A 22 -4.37 7.67 8.79
N LEU A 23 -3.07 7.94 8.64
CA LEU A 23 -2.08 6.88 8.38
C LEU A 23 -1.90 5.97 9.58
N ARG A 24 -2.04 6.53 10.79
CA ARG A 24 -2.01 5.76 12.03
C ARG A 24 -3.21 4.82 12.16
N ALA A 25 -4.41 5.26 11.80
CA ALA A 25 -5.58 4.40 11.78
C ALA A 25 -5.38 3.20 10.83
N GLN A 26 -4.78 3.43 9.66
CA GLN A 26 -4.41 2.35 8.73
C GLN A 26 -3.33 1.42 9.28
N ALA A 27 -2.30 1.98 9.94
CA ALA A 27 -1.23 1.21 10.58
C ALA A 27 -1.77 0.34 11.73
N GLU A 28 -2.74 0.84 12.50
CA GLU A 28 -3.40 0.08 13.56
C GLU A 28 -4.21 -1.09 12.99
N VAL A 29 -4.93 -0.93 11.88
CA VAL A 29 -5.69 -2.03 11.23
C VAL A 29 -4.77 -3.16 10.77
N TYR A 30 -3.60 -2.85 10.22
CA TYR A 30 -2.65 -3.88 9.79
C TYR A 30 -1.76 -4.41 10.93
N GLY A 31 -1.62 -3.64 12.03
CA GLY A 31 -0.83 -4.01 13.21
C GLY A 31 -1.59 -4.82 14.27
N MET A 32 -2.89 -5.04 14.11
CA MET A 32 -3.69 -5.91 14.98
C MET A 32 -3.28 -7.39 14.82
N ALA A 33 -3.52 -8.20 15.86
CA ALA A 33 -3.16 -9.63 15.87
C ALA A 33 -3.78 -10.41 14.70
N ASP A 34 -5.00 -10.06 14.31
CA ASP A 34 -5.72 -10.69 13.18
C ASP A 34 -5.50 -9.96 11.83
N GLY A 35 -4.69 -8.89 11.83
CA GLY A 35 -4.44 -8.05 10.66
C GLY A 35 -3.43 -8.62 9.67
N ASN A 36 -2.69 -9.68 10.04
CA ASN A 36 -1.61 -10.24 9.23
C ASN A 36 -2.09 -10.81 7.89
N GLU A 37 -3.13 -11.63 7.91
CA GLU A 37 -3.66 -12.24 6.70
C GLU A 37 -4.23 -11.18 5.75
N LYS A 38 -4.96 -10.21 6.30
CA LYS A 38 -5.49 -9.06 5.55
C LYS A 38 -4.36 -8.22 4.94
N PHE A 39 -3.29 -7.97 5.70
CA PHE A 39 -2.11 -7.24 5.21
C PHE A 39 -1.48 -7.95 4.02
N VAL A 40 -1.25 -9.27 4.11
CA VAL A 40 -0.65 -10.05 3.01
C VAL A 40 -1.53 -10.02 1.77
N GLN A 41 -2.84 -10.26 1.93
CA GLN A 41 -3.78 -10.25 0.79
C GLN A 41 -3.84 -8.88 0.11
N ASP A 42 -3.90 -7.80 0.87
CA ASP A 42 -3.99 -6.44 0.33
C ASP A 42 -2.65 -5.96 -0.25
N PHE A 43 -1.52 -6.37 0.35
CA PHE A 43 -0.18 -6.12 -0.19
C PHE A 43 0.01 -6.77 -1.56
N VAL A 44 -0.36 -8.05 -1.70
CA VAL A 44 -0.25 -8.77 -2.98
C VAL A 44 -1.13 -8.13 -4.05
N LYS A 45 -2.37 -7.75 -3.73
CA LYS A 45 -3.26 -7.04 -4.67
C LYS A 45 -2.69 -5.69 -5.10
N ALA A 46 -2.13 -4.93 -4.17
CA ALA A 46 -1.53 -3.64 -4.47
C ALA A 46 -0.28 -3.81 -5.35
N TRP A 47 0.55 -4.81 -5.07
CA TRP A 47 1.73 -5.14 -5.87
C TRP A 47 1.36 -5.57 -7.28
N ASP A 48 0.41 -6.49 -7.42
CA ASP A 48 -0.11 -6.93 -8.72
C ASP A 48 -0.70 -5.76 -9.52
N LYS A 49 -1.40 -4.85 -8.85
CA LYS A 49 -1.92 -3.62 -9.47
C LYS A 49 -0.81 -2.70 -9.97
N VAL A 50 0.27 -2.52 -9.20
CA VAL A 50 1.43 -1.70 -9.62
C VAL A 50 2.13 -2.36 -10.81
N MET A 51 2.31 -3.68 -10.78
CA MET A 51 2.95 -4.42 -11.87
C MET A 51 2.13 -4.44 -13.16
N ASN A 52 0.80 -4.38 -13.04
CA ASN A 52 -0.10 -4.27 -14.18
C ASN A 52 -0.46 -2.81 -14.52
N ALA A 53 0.07 -1.80 -13.82
CA ALA A 53 -0.28 -0.39 -14.04
C ALA A 53 0.19 0.14 -15.41
N ASP A 54 1.28 -0.42 -15.95
CA ASP A 54 1.83 -0.03 -17.25
C ASP A 54 1.13 -0.73 -18.42
N ARG A 55 0.22 -1.68 -18.14
CA ARG A 55 -0.59 -2.37 -19.16
C ARG A 55 -1.80 -1.52 -19.56
N LEU A 56 -1.55 -0.43 -20.28
CA LEU A 56 -2.59 0.46 -20.80
C LEU A 56 -3.37 -0.13 -22.00
N ASP A 57 -2.89 -1.24 -22.57
CA ASP A 57 -3.42 -1.86 -23.79
C ASP A 57 -4.61 -2.80 -23.52
N ILE A 58 -4.77 -3.21 -22.26
CA ILE A 58 -5.89 -4.03 -21.79
C ILE A 58 -6.83 -3.11 -21.01
N GLY A 59 -7.83 -2.56 -21.72
CA GLY A 59 -8.84 -1.68 -21.13
C GLY A 59 -9.36 -2.26 -19.82
N LYS A 60 -9.40 -1.45 -18.75
CA LYS A 60 -9.97 -1.95 -17.51
C LYS A 60 -11.44 -2.24 -17.78
N PRO A 61 -12.05 -3.27 -17.19
CA PRO A 61 -13.47 -3.53 -17.37
C PRO A 61 -14.42 -2.40 -16.87
N ALA A 62 -13.87 -1.25 -16.44
CA ALA A 62 -14.59 -0.06 -16.00
C ALA A 62 -14.56 1.12 -17.02
N ASP A 63 -13.82 1.02 -18.12
CA ASP A 63 -13.63 2.13 -19.09
C ASP A 63 -14.87 2.40 -19.95
N ASN A 64 -15.83 1.47 -19.91
CA ASN A 64 -17.07 1.51 -20.68
C ASN A 64 -17.99 2.68 -20.29
N PHE A 65 -17.80 3.31 -19.13
CA PHE A 65 -18.61 4.45 -18.71
C PHE A 65 -18.22 5.74 -19.43
N SER A 66 -16.93 5.93 -19.75
CA SER A 66 -16.46 7.10 -20.49
C SER A 66 -16.76 7.03 -21.99
N GLN A 67 -16.85 5.83 -22.57
CA GLN A 67 -17.25 5.67 -23.98
C GLN A 67 -18.75 5.92 -24.23
N LYS A 68 -19.61 5.85 -23.19
CA LYS A 68 -21.06 6.08 -23.31
C LYS A 68 -21.49 7.55 -23.21
N LEU A 69 -20.55 8.48 -23.08
CA LEU A 69 -20.80 9.93 -23.03
C LEU A 69 -20.37 10.66 -24.32
N SER A 70 -19.91 9.94 -25.34
CA SER A 70 -19.48 10.50 -26.64
C SER A 70 -20.19 9.89 -27.86
N ALA A 71 -21.35 9.25 -27.66
CA ALA A 71 -22.25 8.79 -28.73
C ALA A 71 -23.66 9.30 -28.44
#